data_AF-A0A923IXS7-F1
#
_entry.id   AF-A0A923IXS7-F1
#
_cell.length_a   1.000
_cell.length_b   1.000
_cell.length_c   1.000
_cell.angle_alpha   90.00
_cell.angle_beta   90.00
_cell.angle_gamma   90.00
#
_symmetry.space_group_name_H-M   'P 1'
#
loop_
_entity.id
_entity.type
_entity.pdbx_description
1 polymer ?
#
loop_
_entity_poly.entity_id
_entity_poly.type
_entity_poly.pdbx_seq_one_letter_code
_entity_poly.pdbx_strand_id
1 'polypeptide(L)'
;MDLLDLFRGRLTLRRLAVLVKGLPPGSQTGLLEGGPAALSNEASLIRDVGWRIECTILGAMGAKQSQMPPRPEPPEPGWQERAAEKQRKAEAKARAWLARHPEIEN
;
A
#
# COMPACT_ATOMS: atom_id res chain seq x y z
N MET A 1 -5.21 13.38 -25.88
CA MET A 1 -6.49 12.84 -25.39
C MET A 1 -6.66 13.35 -23.99
N ASP A 2 -7.70 14.14 -23.78
CA ASP A 2 -7.99 14.81 -22.50
C ASP A 2 -9.31 14.28 -21.93
N LEU A 3 -9.51 14.34 -20.62
CA LEU A 3 -10.79 14.00 -19.98
C LEU A 3 -11.94 14.90 -20.49
N LEU A 4 -11.62 16.12 -20.92
CA LEU A 4 -12.58 17.01 -21.58
C LEU A 4 -13.14 16.44 -22.90
N ASP A 5 -12.43 15.51 -23.54
CA ASP A 5 -12.92 14.85 -24.75
C ASP A 5 -14.14 13.95 -24.47
N LEU A 6 -14.37 13.55 -23.20
CA LEU A 6 -15.58 12.86 -22.78
C LEU A 6 -16.81 13.77 -22.90
N PHE A 7 -16.73 15.00 -22.39
CA PHE A 7 -17.81 15.99 -22.47
C PHE A 7 -18.05 16.49 -23.91
N ARG A 8 -17.00 16.51 -24.73
CA ARG A 8 -17.08 16.88 -26.15
C ARG A 8 -17.54 15.74 -27.06
N GLY A 9 -17.85 14.55 -26.51
CA GLY A 9 -18.31 13.38 -27.26
C GLY A 9 -17.25 12.70 -28.13
N ARG A 10 -15.96 13.06 -27.96
CA ARG A 10 -14.84 12.47 -28.71
C ARG A 10 -14.25 11.23 -28.03
N LEU A 11 -14.48 11.08 -26.73
CA LEU A 11 -14.14 9.91 -25.92
C LEU A 11 -15.41 9.26 -25.38
N THR A 12 -15.49 7.93 -25.43
CA THR A 12 -16.61 7.17 -24.84
C THR A 12 -16.23 6.63 -23.47
N LEU A 13 -17.22 6.42 -22.59
CA LEU A 13 -16.99 5.80 -21.26
C LEU A 13 -16.29 4.43 -21.36
N ARG A 14 -16.62 3.65 -22.40
CA ARG A 14 -15.96 2.35 -22.64
C ARG A 14 -14.47 2.52 -22.97
N ARG A 15 -14.10 3.53 -23.78
CA ARG A 15 -12.70 3.83 -24.06
C ARG A 15 -11.97 4.39 -22.83
N LEU A 16 -12.63 5.26 -22.07
CA LEU A 16 -12.09 5.76 -20.80
C LEU A 16 -11.79 4.61 -19.83
N ALA A 17 -12.70 3.64 -19.69
CA ALA A 17 -12.48 2.48 -18.83
C ALA A 17 -11.27 1.64 -19.27
N VAL A 18 -11.02 1.51 -20.59
CA VAL A 18 -9.81 0.84 -21.10
C VAL A 18 -8.56 1.64 -20.77
N LEU A 19 -8.58 2.97 -20.89
CA LEU A 19 -7.44 3.82 -20.53
C LEU A 19 -7.12 3.74 -19.04
N VAL A 20 -8.14 3.74 -18.17
CA VAL A 20 -7.97 3.58 -16.72
C VAL A 20 -7.33 2.23 -16.38
N LYS A 21 -7.80 1.13 -17.00
CA LYS A 21 -7.20 -0.20 -16.82
C LYS A 21 -5.77 -0.33 -17.37
N GLY A 22 -5.42 0.49 -18.37
CA GLY A 22 -4.10 0.53 -18.97
C GLY A 22 -3.12 1.48 -18.29
N LEU A 23 -3.50 2.10 -17.16
CA LEU A 23 -2.60 2.97 -16.43
C LEU A 23 -1.38 2.20 -15.91
N PRO A 24 -0.20 2.84 -15.87
CA PRO A 24 0.98 2.21 -15.31
C PRO A 24 0.79 1.89 -13.82
N PRO A 25 1.46 0.84 -13.32
CA PRO A 25 1.48 0.51 -11.90
C PRO A 25 2.09 1.66 -11.09
N GLY A 26 1.57 1.89 -9.88
CA GLY A 26 1.92 3.04 -9.05
C GLY A 26 1.20 4.34 -9.41
N SER A 27 0.30 4.33 -10.40
CA SER A 27 -0.64 5.44 -10.62
C SER A 27 -1.58 5.62 -9.42
N GLN A 28 -2.06 6.85 -9.19
CA GLN A 28 -2.95 7.13 -8.06
C GLN A 28 -4.24 6.29 -8.09
N THR A 29 -4.76 5.99 -9.28
CA THR A 29 -5.91 5.10 -9.46
C THR A 29 -5.61 3.68 -8.99
N GLY A 30 -4.47 3.10 -9.41
CA GLY A 30 -4.05 1.78 -8.91
C GLY A 30 -3.79 1.78 -7.41
N LEU A 31 -3.26 2.86 -6.86
CA LEU A 31 -3.01 3.01 -5.42
C LEU A 31 -4.31 2.97 -4.59
N LEU A 32 -5.39 3.56 -5.12
CA LEU A 32 -6.71 3.61 -4.50
C LEU A 32 -7.46 2.28 -4.66
N GLU A 33 -7.45 1.71 -5.86
CA GLU A 33 -8.07 0.40 -6.14
C GLU A 33 -7.36 -0.74 -5.38
N GLY A 34 -6.08 -0.58 -5.06
CA GLY A 34 -5.29 -1.63 -4.43
C GLY A 34 -4.86 -2.69 -5.45
N GLY A 35 -4.46 -3.84 -4.94
CA GLY A 35 -4.02 -4.98 -5.74
C GLY A 35 -2.63 -4.81 -6.36
N PRO A 36 -2.29 -5.64 -7.37
CA PRO A 36 -0.94 -5.71 -7.94
C PRO A 36 -0.42 -4.41 -8.56
N ALA A 37 -1.32 -3.53 -9.02
CA ALA A 37 -0.97 -2.25 -9.65
C ALA A 37 -0.84 -1.09 -8.64
N ALA A 38 -1.09 -1.34 -7.35
CA ALA A 38 -1.07 -0.30 -6.31
C ALA A 38 0.34 0.25 -6.04
N LEU A 39 1.35 -0.60 -6.22
CA LEU A 39 2.74 -0.22 -6.04
C LEU A 39 3.38 -0.03 -7.42
N SER A 40 4.35 0.87 -7.51
CA SER A 40 5.21 0.93 -8.69
C SER A 40 6.02 -0.38 -8.81
N ASN A 41 6.56 -0.65 -10.00
CA ASN A 41 7.38 -1.83 -10.23
C ASN A 41 8.61 -1.85 -9.31
N GLU A 42 9.23 -0.68 -9.11
CA GLU A 42 10.38 -0.49 -8.26
C GLU A 42 10.03 -0.74 -6.79
N ALA A 43 8.92 -0.17 -6.31
CA ALA A 43 8.46 -0.38 -4.94
C ALA A 43 8.11 -1.86 -4.67
N SER A 44 7.49 -2.53 -5.64
CA SER A 44 7.20 -3.97 -5.58
C SER A 44 8.49 -4.80 -5.54
N LEU A 45 9.48 -4.45 -6.37
CA LEU A 45 10.77 -5.12 -6.39
C LEU A 45 11.53 -4.96 -5.07
N ILE A 46 11.57 -3.74 -4.53
CA ILE A 46 12.23 -3.46 -3.24
C ILE A 46 11.59 -4.29 -2.12
N ARG A 47 10.26 -4.39 -2.11
CA ARG A 47 9.50 -5.19 -1.13
C ARG A 47 9.83 -6.68 -1.24
N ASP A 48 9.87 -7.22 -2.45
CA ASP A 48 10.25 -8.63 -2.70
C ASP A 48 11.72 -8.91 -2.33
N VAL A 49 12.63 -8.01 -2.67
CA VAL A 49 14.07 -8.13 -2.32
C VAL A 49 14.27 -8.07 -0.81
N GLY A 50 13.60 -7.14 -0.13
CA GLY A 50 13.63 -7.03 1.34
C GLY A 50 13.17 -8.32 2.01
N TRP A 51 12.05 -8.90 1.57
CA TRP A 51 11.56 -10.17 2.08
C TRP A 51 12.53 -11.33 1.83
N ARG A 52 13.16 -11.39 0.64
CA ARG A 52 14.18 -12.42 0.35
C ARG A 52 15.39 -12.29 1.27
N ILE A 53 15.85 -11.08 1.55
CA ILE A 53 16.96 -10.83 2.47
C ILE A 53 16.59 -11.30 3.88
N GLU A 54 15.40 -10.94 4.37
CA GLU A 54 14.90 -11.37 5.67
C GLU A 54 14.86 -12.90 5.80
N CYS A 55 14.25 -13.60 4.83
CA CYS A 55 14.22 -15.06 4.79
C CYS A 55 15.62 -15.69 4.75
N THR A 56 16.56 -15.05 4.04
CA THR A 56 17.94 -15.54 3.94
C THR A 56 18.65 -15.43 5.29
N ILE A 57 18.47 -14.32 6.00
CA ILE A 57 19.02 -14.10 7.34
C ILE A 57 18.44 -15.10 8.33
N LEU A 58 17.10 -15.26 8.35
CA LEU A 58 16.43 -16.22 9.22
C LEU A 58 16.88 -17.66 8.93
N GLY A 59 17.05 -18.01 7.66
CA GLY A 59 17.56 -19.32 7.25
C GLY A 59 18.99 -19.57 7.74
N ALA A 60 19.87 -18.56 7.64
CA ALA A 60 21.22 -18.62 8.18
C ALA A 60 21.24 -18.77 9.72
N MET A 61 20.23 -18.25 10.42
CA MET A 61 20.04 -18.42 11.87
C MET A 61 19.39 -19.76 12.25
N GLY A 62 19.10 -20.64 11.28
CA GLY A 62 18.53 -21.97 11.53
C GLY A 62 17.01 -22.01 11.60
N ALA A 63 16.31 -20.95 11.16
CA ALA A 63 14.86 -20.96 11.09
C ALA A 63 14.35 -22.02 10.11
N LYS A 64 13.30 -22.73 10.49
CA LYS A 64 12.63 -23.71 9.62
C LYS A 64 11.74 -23.00 8.61
N GLN A 65 11.42 -23.68 7.50
CA GLN A 65 10.52 -23.12 6.48
C GLN A 65 9.16 -22.68 7.06
N SER A 66 8.65 -23.38 8.07
CA SER A 66 7.40 -23.01 8.76
C SER A 66 7.49 -21.74 9.61
N GLN A 67 8.69 -21.25 9.90
CA GLN A 67 8.96 -20.03 10.65
C GLN A 67 9.28 -18.84 9.74
N MET A 68 9.34 -19.06 8.43
CA MET A 68 9.61 -18.00 7.47
C MET A 68 8.41 -17.05 7.37
N PRO A 69 8.64 -15.72 7.29
CA PRO A 69 7.57 -14.78 7.08
C PRO A 69 6.88 -15.06 5.74
N PRO A 70 5.55 -14.94 5.67
CA PRO A 70 4.83 -15.10 4.41
C PRO A 70 5.29 -14.06 3.40
N ARG A 71 5.24 -14.42 2.11
CA ARG A 71 5.58 -13.45 1.06
C ARG A 71 4.64 -12.25 1.17
N PRO A 72 5.17 -11.03 1.09
CA PRO A 72 4.33 -9.84 1.16
C PRO A 72 3.34 -9.79 0.00
N GLU A 73 2.05 -9.84 0.33
CA GLU A 73 0.98 -9.66 -0.65
C GLU A 73 0.83 -8.18 -1.07
N PRO A 74 0.35 -7.91 -2.29
CA PRO A 74 -0.01 -6.56 -2.69
C PRO A 74 -1.12 -6.01 -1.78
N PRO A 75 -1.16 -4.69 -1.57
CA PRO A 75 -2.11 -4.10 -0.63
C PRO A 75 -3.55 -4.33 -1.12
N GLU A 76 -4.45 -4.71 -0.22
CA GLU A 76 -5.85 -4.93 -0.57
C GLU A 76 -6.58 -3.62 -0.99
N PRO A 77 -7.68 -3.71 -1.74
CA PRO A 77 -8.55 -2.55 -1.98
C PRO A 77 -8.94 -1.85 -0.67
N GLY A 78 -8.88 -0.51 -0.64
CA GLY A 78 -9.20 0.28 0.55
C GLY A 78 -8.22 0.13 1.73
N TRP A 79 -7.01 -0.40 1.50
CA TRP A 79 -5.99 -0.50 2.55
C TRP A 79 -5.60 0.86 3.16
N GLN A 80 -5.65 1.94 2.37
CA GLN A 80 -5.28 3.28 2.82
C GLN A 80 -6.21 3.79 3.91
N GLU A 81 -7.51 3.58 3.75
CA GLU A 81 -8.52 4.00 4.73
C GLU A 81 -8.33 3.24 6.05
N ARG A 82 -8.07 1.93 5.95
CA ARG A 82 -7.78 1.08 7.10
C ARG A 82 -6.47 1.47 7.79
N ALA A 83 -5.44 1.80 7.03
CA ALA A 83 -4.16 2.27 7.55
C ALA A 83 -4.33 3.63 8.27
N ALA A 84 -5.01 4.58 7.64
CA ALA A 84 -5.33 5.88 8.22
C ALA A 84 -6.15 5.75 9.51
N GLU A 85 -7.14 4.84 9.54
CA GLU A 85 -7.92 4.58 10.74
C GLU A 85 -7.09 3.99 11.87
N LYS A 86 -6.22 3.01 11.59
CA LYS A 86 -5.28 2.45 12.56
C LYS A 86 -4.36 3.52 13.12
N GLN A 87 -3.87 4.42 12.27
CA GLN A 87 -2.99 5.50 12.69
C GLN A 87 -3.71 6.52 13.57
N ARG A 88 -4.93 6.93 13.21
CA ARG A 88 -5.78 7.77 14.07
C ARG A 88 -6.03 7.13 15.45
N LYS A 89 -6.32 5.83 15.50
CA LYS A 89 -6.51 5.10 16.76
C LYS A 89 -5.23 5.04 17.58
N ALA A 90 -4.09 4.79 16.95
CA ALA A 90 -2.79 4.77 17.63
C ALA A 90 -2.43 6.15 18.19
N GLU A 91 -2.62 7.21 17.43
CA GLU A 91 -2.40 8.59 17.87
C GLU A 91 -3.35 8.99 19.00
N ALA A 92 -4.63 8.62 18.93
CA ALA A 92 -5.58 8.88 19.99
C ALA A 92 -5.19 8.16 21.29
N LYS A 93 -4.74 6.90 21.18
CA LYS A 93 -4.23 6.14 22.33
C LYS A 93 -2.96 6.75 22.90
N ALA A 94 -2.03 7.17 22.05
CA ALA A 94 -0.80 7.84 22.46
C ALA A 94 -1.09 9.16 23.19
N ARG A 95 -1.97 9.99 22.63
CA ARG A 95 -2.43 11.24 23.27
C ARG A 95 -3.11 10.99 24.61
N ALA A 96 -4.00 10.01 24.68
CA ALA A 96 -4.67 9.64 25.93
C ALA A 96 -3.70 9.06 26.98
N TRP A 97 -2.62 8.42 26.55
CA TRP A 97 -1.58 7.92 27.44
C TRP A 97 -0.70 9.06 27.96
N LEU A 98 -0.25 9.97 27.07
CA LEU A 98 0.50 11.17 27.47
C LEU A 98 -0.28 12.04 28.45
N ALA A 99 -1.59 12.23 28.23
CA ALA A 99 -2.45 12.96 29.16
C ALA A 99 -2.56 12.32 30.56
N ARG A 100 -2.31 11.01 30.69
CA ARG A 100 -2.26 10.30 31.98
C ARG A 100 -0.87 10.29 32.61
N HIS A 101 0.16 10.60 31.83
CA HIS A 101 1.56 10.59 32.22
C HIS A 101 2.23 11.95 31.96
N PRO A 102 1.73 13.04 32.58
CA PRO A 102 2.30 14.39 32.40
C PRO A 102 3.75 14.50 32.89
N GLU A 103 4.22 13.56 33.71
CA GLU A 103 5.60 13.48 34.19
C GLU A 103 6.65 13.25 33.10
N ILE A 104 6.24 12.85 31.88
CA ILE A 104 7.13 12.58 30.74
C ILE A 104 7.32 13.81 29.85
N GLU A 105 6.47 14.83 29.99
CA GLU A 105 6.49 16.06 29.18
C GLU A 105 7.37 17.18 29.75
N ASN A 106 8.00 16.97 30.93
CA ASN A 106 8.95 17.90 31.57
C ASN A 106 10.41 17.49 31.38
#